data_AF-A0A3S3SCW7-F1
#
_entry.id   AF-A0A3S3SCW7-F1
#
_cell.length_a   1.000
_cell.length_b   1.000
_cell.length_c   1.000
_cell.angle_alpha   90.00
_cell.angle_beta   90.00
_cell.angle_gamma   90.00
#
_symmetry.space_group_name_H-M   'P 1'
#
loop_
_entity.id
_entity.type
_entity.pdbx_description
1 polymer ?
#
loop_
_entity_poly.entity_id
_entity_poly.type
_entity_poly.pdbx_seq_one_letter_code
_entity_poly.pdbx_strand_id
1 'polypeptide(L)'
;MVLTNNVLQSYVPYEAPISPSSFLHLTLLFIITGLLFMAWFFTIEVTTHSSFANGNSDRRGTKVFKELIISFLGSLFLGVGSIFFILSI
;
A
#
# COMPACT_ATOMS: atom_id res chain seq x y z
N MET A 1 11.42 -24.36 -42.23
CA MET A 1 10.42 -23.53 -41.51
C MET A 1 9.51 -24.34 -40.56
N VAL A 2 9.44 -25.68 -40.65
CA VAL A 2 8.63 -26.51 -39.72
C VAL A 2 9.33 -26.75 -38.37
N LEU A 3 10.67 -26.78 -38.34
CA LEU A 3 11.47 -27.01 -37.12
C LEU A 3 11.28 -25.93 -36.04
N THR A 4 10.96 -24.69 -36.42
CA THR A 4 10.73 -23.59 -35.46
C THR A 4 9.43 -23.75 -34.69
N ASN A 5 8.38 -24.33 -35.30
CA ASN A 5 7.08 -24.50 -34.63
C ASN A 5 7.14 -25.52 -33.51
N ASN A 6 7.87 -26.62 -33.70
CA ASN A 6 8.06 -27.66 -32.67
C ASN A 6 8.84 -27.13 -31.46
N VAL A 7 9.81 -26.24 -31.70
CA VAL A 7 10.59 -25.59 -30.64
C VAL A 7 9.71 -24.59 -29.88
N LEU A 8 8.84 -23.82 -30.57
CA LEU A 8 7.89 -22.91 -29.93
C LEU A 8 6.82 -23.64 -29.10
N GLN A 9 6.38 -24.82 -29.53
CA GLN A 9 5.44 -25.68 -28.79
C GLN A 9 6.03 -26.26 -27.49
N SER A 10 7.36 -26.25 -27.34
CA SER A 10 8.04 -26.69 -26.11
C SER A 10 8.09 -25.64 -25.01
N TYR A 11 7.76 -24.37 -25.31
CA TYR A 11 7.70 -23.31 -24.32
C TYR A 11 6.31 -23.23 -23.70
N VAL A 12 6.27 -23.12 -22.37
CA VAL A 12 5.04 -22.80 -21.64
C VAL A 12 4.69 -21.33 -21.94
N PRO A 13 3.47 -21.02 -22.40
CA PRO A 13 3.05 -19.63 -22.59
C PRO A 13 3.10 -18.88 -21.25
N TYR A 14 3.51 -17.62 -21.29
CA TYR A 14 3.49 -16.77 -20.11
C TYR A 14 2.04 -16.49 -19.72
N GLU A 15 1.64 -17.04 -18.58
CA GLU A 15 0.42 -16.62 -17.89
C GLU A 15 0.78 -15.61 -16.81
N ALA A 16 0.08 -14.48 -16.81
CA ALA A 16 0.28 -13.47 -15.78
C ALA A 16 -0.05 -14.05 -14.39
N PRO A 17 0.75 -13.77 -13.35
CA PRO A 17 0.53 -14.33 -12.00
C PRO A 17 -0.77 -13.85 -11.34
N ILE A 18 -1.42 -12.81 -11.89
CA ILE A 18 -2.67 -12.25 -11.39
C ILE A 18 -3.60 -12.02 -12.60
N SER A 19 -4.85 -12.48 -12.49
CA SER A 19 -5.85 -12.28 -13.53
C SER A 19 -6.30 -10.82 -13.60
N PRO A 20 -6.55 -10.28 -14.81
CA PRO A 20 -6.98 -8.88 -14.99
C PRO A 20 -8.22 -8.48 -14.19
N SER A 21 -9.14 -9.41 -13.96
CA SER A 21 -10.36 -9.21 -13.16
C SER A 21 -10.11 -8.91 -11.67
N SER A 22 -8.95 -9.31 -11.16
CA SER A 22 -8.61 -9.18 -9.74
C SER A 22 -7.91 -7.87 -9.41
N PHE A 23 -7.42 -7.13 -10.41
CA PHE A 23 -6.70 -5.86 -10.19
C PHE A 23 -7.58 -4.80 -9.53
N LEU A 24 -8.84 -4.66 -9.97
CA LEU A 24 -9.76 -3.66 -9.41
C LEU A 24 -10.12 -3.97 -7.95
N HIS A 25 -10.33 -5.25 -7.62
CA HIS A 25 -10.63 -5.70 -6.27
C HIS A 25 -9.45 -5.45 -5.31
N LEU A 26 -8.23 -5.77 -5.74
CA LEU A 26 -7.02 -5.51 -4.96
C LEU A 26 -6.77 -4.00 -4.79
N THR A 27 -6.95 -3.22 -5.85
CA THR A 27 -6.82 -1.76 -5.82
C THR A 27 -7.71 -1.13 -4.76
N LEU A 28 -9.01 -1.48 -4.75
CA LEU A 28 -9.96 -0.95 -3.78
C LEU A 28 -9.53 -1.30 -2.35
N LEU A 29 -9.09 -2.54 -2.12
CA LEU A 29 -8.64 -2.98 -0.80
C LEU A 29 -7.44 -2.14 -0.32
N PHE A 30 -6.40 -2.00 -1.15
CA PHE A 30 -5.18 -1.25 -0.82
C PHE A 30 -5.42 0.26 -0.66
N ILE A 31 -6.22 0.88 -1.55
CA ILE A 31 -6.53 2.32 -1.48
C ILE A 31 -7.39 2.64 -0.26
N ILE A 32 -8.46 1.88 0.00
CA ILE A 32 -9.36 2.15 1.14
C ILE A 32 -8.60 1.98 2.45
N THR A 33 -7.84 0.89 2.62
CA THR A 33 -7.04 0.69 3.83
C THR A 33 -5.93 1.73 3.97
N GLY A 34 -5.24 2.09 2.89
CA GLY A 34 -4.22 3.14 2.91
C GLY A 34 -4.78 4.51 3.29
N LEU A 35 -5.94 4.90 2.76
CA LEU A 35 -6.63 6.14 3.12
C LEU A 35 -7.08 6.15 4.59
N LEU A 36 -7.55 5.02 5.11
CA LEU A 36 -7.89 4.90 6.54
C LEU A 36 -6.65 5.10 7.44
N PHE A 37 -5.50 4.52 7.08
CA PHE A 37 -4.25 4.74 7.82
C PHE A 37 -3.77 6.20 7.76
N MET A 38 -3.90 6.86 6.60
CA MET A 38 -3.59 8.29 6.48
C MET A 38 -4.55 9.18 7.26
N ALA A 39 -5.84 8.90 7.23
CA ALA A 39 -6.83 9.60 8.05
C ALA A 39 -6.56 9.41 9.55
N TRP A 40 -6.16 8.20 9.95
CA TRP A 40 -5.78 7.90 11.32
C TRP A 40 -4.53 8.66 11.77
N PHE A 41 -3.51 8.77 10.90
CA PHE A 41 -2.32 9.60 11.14
C PHE A 41 -2.70 11.06 11.34
N PHE A 42 -3.48 11.66 10.44
CA PHE A 42 -3.93 13.05 10.58
C PHE A 42 -4.76 13.27 11.83
N THR A 43 -5.61 12.30 12.20
CA THR A 43 -6.39 12.38 13.43
C THR A 43 -5.47 12.37 14.65
N ILE A 44 -4.45 11.50 14.70
CA ILE A 44 -3.47 11.50 15.79
C ILE A 44 -2.73 12.82 15.84
N GLU A 45 -2.20 13.31 14.72
CA GLU A 45 -1.47 14.58 14.69
C GLU A 45 -2.36 15.72 15.21
N VAL A 46 -3.56 15.90 14.65
CA VAL A 46 -4.49 16.97 15.02
C VAL A 46 -4.98 16.85 16.47
N THR A 47 -5.23 15.64 16.98
CA THR A 47 -5.73 15.44 18.35
C THR A 47 -4.64 15.46 19.41
N THR A 48 -3.41 15.04 19.10
CA THR A 48 -2.33 14.99 20.08
C THR A 48 -1.70 16.35 20.37
N HIS A 49 -1.82 17.33 19.45
CA HIS A 49 -1.54 18.74 19.74
C HIS A 49 -2.34 19.26 20.95
N SER A 50 -3.56 18.75 21.19
CA SER A 50 -4.37 19.15 22.36
C SER A 50 -3.90 18.54 23.69
N SER A 51 -3.19 17.41 23.66
CA SER A 51 -2.58 16.75 24.84
C SER A 51 -1.14 17.20 25.12
N PHE A 52 -0.54 18.01 24.26
CA PHE A 52 0.83 18.52 24.40
C PHE A 52 1.00 19.51 25.58
N ALA A 53 -0.09 20.08 26.10
CA ALA A 53 -0.06 21.07 27.18
C ALA A 53 0.16 20.48 28.60
N ASN A 54 0.10 19.16 28.80
CA ASN A 54 0.29 18.56 30.13
C ASN A 54 1.58 17.71 30.16
N GLY A 55 2.58 18.24 30.84
CA GLY A 55 3.99 17.88 30.73
C GLY A 55 4.34 16.43 31.08
N ASN A 56 5.16 15.83 30.21
CA ASN A 56 6.19 14.85 30.57
C ASN A 56 7.13 14.65 29.39
N SER A 57 8.37 15.13 29.56
CA SER A 57 9.43 15.28 28.56
C SER A 57 9.93 13.97 27.95
N ASP A 58 9.74 12.84 28.64
CA ASP A 58 10.36 11.55 28.30
C ASP A 58 9.55 10.66 27.33
N ARG A 59 8.34 11.07 26.94
CA ARG A 59 7.46 10.27 26.05
C ARG A 59 7.46 10.71 24.59
N ARG A 60 8.28 11.68 24.20
CA ARG A 60 8.33 12.22 22.81
C ARG A 60 8.84 11.19 21.80
N GLY A 61 9.93 10.48 22.09
CA GLY A 61 10.52 9.52 21.16
C GLY A 61 9.57 8.38 20.80
N THR A 62 8.84 7.84 21.78
CA THR A 62 7.90 6.72 21.57
C THR A 62 6.67 7.12 20.76
N LYS A 63 6.19 8.37 20.89
CA LYS A 63 5.05 8.88 20.10
C LYS A 63 5.43 9.06 18.63
N VAL A 64 6.55 9.73 18.38
CA VAL A 64 7.08 9.93 17.01
C VAL A 64 7.36 8.59 16.32
N PHE A 65 7.92 7.60 17.01
CA PHE A 65 8.16 6.28 16.43
C PHE A 65 6.84 5.56 16.05
N LYS A 66 5.82 5.65 16.90
CA LYS A 66 4.50 5.07 16.64
C LYS A 66 3.81 5.74 15.45
N GLU A 67 3.90 7.06 15.36
CA GLU A 67 3.36 7.88 14.27
C GLU A 67 4.11 7.62 12.95
N LEU A 68 5.43 7.42 13.01
CA LEU A 68 6.26 7.04 11.87
C LEU A 68 5.85 5.67 11.30
N ILE A 69 5.59 4.68 12.18
CA ILE A 69 5.14 3.35 11.73
C ILE A 69 3.78 3.44 11.04
N ILE A 70 2.83 4.21 11.59
CA ILE A 70 1.49 4.32 11.01
C ILE A 70 1.51 5.03 9.65
N SER A 71 2.33 6.08 9.52
CA SER A 71 2.48 6.83 8.27
C SER A 71 3.28 6.04 7.22
N PHE A 72 4.28 5.26 7.65
CA PHE A 72 5.02 4.34 6.79
C PHE A 72 4.14 3.22 6.24
N LEU A 73 3.33 2.57 7.09
CA LEU A 73 2.35 1.57 6.65
C LEU A 73 1.33 2.21 5.70
N GLY A 74 0.81 3.40 6.04
CA GLY A 74 -0.10 4.14 5.17
C GLY A 74 0.49 4.40 3.79
N SER A 75 1.74 4.89 3.72
CA SER A 75 2.45 5.14 2.47
C SER A 75 2.70 3.87 1.65
N LEU A 76 2.99 2.73 2.29
CA LEU A 76 3.15 1.45 1.60
C LEU A 76 1.84 0.99 0.95
N PHE A 77 0.73 1.02 1.70
CA PHE A 77 -0.58 0.61 1.20
C PHE A 77 -1.10 1.54 0.10
N LEU A 78 -0.95 2.86 0.25
CA LEU A 78 -1.29 3.83 -0.79
C LEU A 78 -0.38 3.71 -2.03
N GLY A 79 0.93 3.50 -1.83
CA GLY A 79 1.89 3.33 -2.90
C GLY A 79 1.58 2.11 -3.77
N VAL A 80 1.45 0.94 -3.14
CA VAL A 80 1.05 -0.30 -3.83
C VAL A 80 -0.34 -0.17 -4.45
N GLY A 81 -1.30 0.45 -3.75
CA GLY A 81 -2.65 0.71 -4.27
C GLY A 81 -2.65 1.57 -5.54
N SER A 82 -1.77 2.57 -5.63
CA SER A 82 -1.66 3.43 -6.82
C SER A 82 -1.13 2.69 -8.05
N ILE A 83 -0.22 1.72 -7.87
CA ILE A 83 0.31 0.87 -8.94
C ILE A 83 -0.79 -0.06 -9.48
N PHE A 84 -1.60 -0.65 -8.60
CA PHE A 84 -2.74 -1.45 -9.05
C PHE A 84 -3.84 -0.60 -9.68
N PHE A 85 -4.05 0.63 -9.22
CA PHE A 85 -4.99 1.57 -9.82
C PHE A 85 -4.61 1.92 -11.26
N ILE A 86 -3.35 2.24 -11.52
CA ILE A 86 -2.89 2.58 -12.87
C ILE A 86 -2.85 1.38 -13.81
N LEU A 87 -2.75 0.16 -13.27
CA LEU A 87 -2.84 -1.08 -14.04
C LEU A 87 -4.30 -1.50 -14.30
N SER A 88 -5.23 -1.07 -13.45
CA SER A 88 -6.65 -1.40 -13.53
C SER A 88 -7.43 -0.49 -14.49
N ILE A 89 -6.92 0.71 -14.79
CA ILE A 89 -7.51 1.68 -15.73
C ILE A 89 -6.93 1.49 -17.13
#